data_AF-A0AAV3W1L1-F1
#
_entry.id   AF-A0AAV3W1L1-F1
#
_cell.length_a   1.000
_cell.length_b   1.000
_cell.length_c   1.000
_cell.angle_alpha   90.00
_cell.angle_beta   90.00
_cell.angle_gamma   90.00
#
_symmetry.space_group_name_H-M   'P 1'
#
loop_
_entity.id
_entity.type
_entity.pdbx_description
1 polymer ?
#
loop_
_entity_poly.entity_id
_entity_poly.type
_entity_poly.pdbx_seq_one_letter_code
_entity_poly.pdbx_strand_id
1 'polypeptide(L)' 'MNQNVDVILEIIKNMPCENIEGVNVPKSLGYEQIGMSIDEFDEAIKYIQDNDLLRKIVPIFKDNKIVLIKIM' A
#
# COMPACT_ATOMS: atom_id res chain seq x y z
N MET A 1 -13.66 -8.46 -8.97
CA MET A 1 -12.55 -8.08 -8.06
C MET A 1 -11.53 -7.36 -8.93
N ASN A 2 -11.10 -6.15 -8.56
CA ASN A 2 -10.22 -5.33 -9.40
C ASN A 2 -8.82 -5.96 -9.38
N GLN A 3 -8.33 -6.42 -10.53
CA GLN A 3 -7.07 -7.18 -10.64
C GLN A 3 -5.88 -6.39 -10.08
N ASN A 4 -5.92 -5.05 -10.17
CA ASN A 4 -4.93 -4.15 -9.60
C ASN A 4 -4.93 -4.15 -8.07
N VAL A 5 -6.11 -4.29 -7.44
CA VAL A 5 -6.24 -4.38 -5.98
C VAL A 5 -5.61 -5.67 -5.47
N ASP A 6 -5.83 -6.80 -6.14
CA ASP A 6 -5.26 -8.08 -5.75
C ASP A 6 -3.73 -8.06 -5.82
N VAL A 7 -3.17 -7.50 -6.89
CA VAL A 7 -1.72 -7.30 -7.06
C VAL A 7 -1.15 -6.43 -5.94
N ILE A 8 -1.77 -5.29 -5.65
CA ILE A 8 -1.32 -4.40 -4.57
C ILE A 8 -1.36 -5.12 -3.22
N LEU A 9 -2.47 -5.81 -2.90
CA LEU A 9 -2.59 -6.54 -1.64
C LEU A 9 -1.57 -7.67 -1.49
N GLU A 10 -1.26 -8.39 -2.57
CA GLU A 10 -0.25 -9.45 -2.57
C GLU A 10 1.17 -8.90 -2.36
N ILE A 11 1.51 -7.78 -3.01
CA ILE A 11 2.79 -7.11 -2.85
C ILE A 11 2.95 -6.62 -1.42
N ILE A 12 1.93 -5.94 -0.87
CA ILE A 12 1.95 -5.41 0.50
C ILE A 12 2.14 -6.51 1.54
N LYS A 13 1.50 -7.67 1.36
CA LYS A 13 1.64 -8.82 2.27
C LYS A 13 3.05 -9.38 2.32
N ASN A 14 3.76 -9.36 1.20
CA ASN A 14 5.10 -9.92 1.07
C ASN A 14 6.21 -8.86 1.15
N MET A 15 5.85 -7.60 1.33
CA MET A 15 6.80 -6.51 1.35
C MET A 15 7.62 -6.52 2.64
N PRO A 16 8.97 -6.41 2.54
CA PRO A 16 9.80 -6.26 3.72
C PRO A 16 9.39 -5.02 4.52
N CYS A 17 9.29 -5.18 5.84
CA CYS A 17 9.03 -4.10 6.77
C CYS A 17 10.33 -3.61 7.39
N GLU A 18 10.43 -2.30 7.60
CA GLU A 18 11.48 -1.68 8.42
C GLU A 18 10.90 -1.40 9.81
N ASN A 19 11.70 -1.62 10.86
CA ASN A 19 11.30 -1.26 12.20
C ASN A 19 11.71 0.20 12.45
N ILE A 20 10.71 1.09 12.53
CA ILE A 20 10.89 2.50 12.82
C ILE A 20 10.26 2.73 14.19
N GLU A 21 11.08 3.03 15.20
CA GLU A 21 10.63 3.34 16.57
C GLU A 21 9.73 2.26 17.19
N GLY A 22 9.99 0.99 16.92
CA GLY A 22 9.19 -0.13 17.42
C GLY A 22 7.94 -0.45 16.58
N VAL A 23 7.70 0.32 15.52
CA VAL A 23 6.61 0.09 14.56
C VAL A 23 7.18 -0.56 13.30
N ASN A 24 6.62 -1.69 12.89
CA ASN A 24 6.99 -2.33 11.62
C ASN A 24 6.26 -1.64 10.47
N VAL A 25 6.97 -0.82 9.70
CA VAL A 25 6.44 -0.09 8.56
C VAL A 25 6.88 -0.82 7.28
N PRO A 26 5.96 -1.36 6.46
CA PRO A 26 6.29 -1.81 5.11
C PRO A 26 7.10 -0.75 4.34
N LYS A 27 8.07 -1.19 3.53
CA LYS A 27 8.74 -0.26 2.60
C LYS A 27 7.72 0.49 1.74
N SER A 28 8.08 1.67 1.23
CA SER A 28 7.18 2.43 0.36
C SER A 28 6.88 1.66 -0.93
N LEU A 29 5.64 1.67 -1.39
CA LEU A 29 5.22 1.13 -2.68
C LEU A 29 4.83 2.29 -3.60
N GLY A 30 5.53 2.43 -4.73
CA GLY A 30 5.19 3.38 -5.80
C GLY A 30 4.53 2.70 -7.00
N TYR A 31 3.65 3.41 -7.69
CA TYR A 31 2.95 2.92 -8.89
C TYR A 31 3.92 2.46 -9.99
N GLU A 32 5.07 3.14 -10.15
CA GLU A 32 6.11 2.78 -11.12
C GLU A 32 6.73 1.41 -10.84
N GLN A 33 6.83 1.01 -9.57
CA GLN A 33 7.45 -0.25 -9.15
C GLN A 33 6.60 -1.47 -9.49
N ILE A 34 5.29 -1.26 -9.70
CA ILE A 34 4.31 -2.30 -10.00
C ILE A 34 3.80 -2.21 -11.44
N GLY A 35 4.40 -1.34 -12.25
CA GLY A 35 4.05 -1.16 -13.66
C GLY A 35 2.63 -0.63 -13.87
N MET A 36 2.08 0.11 -12.90
CA MET A 36 0.75 0.74 -13.02
C MET A 36 0.88 2.22 -13.35
N SER A 37 -0.14 2.76 -14.02
CA SER A 37 -0.31 4.21 -14.10
C SER A 37 -0.70 4.78 -12.74
N ILE A 38 -0.50 6.09 -12.57
CA ILE A 38 -0.89 6.78 -11.34
C ILE A 38 -2.40 6.71 -11.10
N ASP A 39 -3.22 6.80 -12.15
CA ASP A 39 -4.68 6.76 -12.06
C ASP A 39 -5.18 5.38 -11.61
N GLU A 40 -4.63 4.30 -12.20
CA GLU A 40 -4.97 2.92 -11.81
C GLU A 40 -4.58 2.63 -10.36
N PHE A 41 -3.43 3.17 -9.94
CA PHE A 41 -2.94 3.00 -8.58
C PHE A 41 -3.82 3.75 -7.58
N ASP A 42 -4.18 5.01 -7.86
CA ASP A 42 -5.05 5.81 -7.00
C ASP A 42 -6.44 5.17 -6.86
N GLU A 43 -7.02 4.66 -7.97
CA GLU A 43 -8.30 3.98 -7.94
C GLU A 43 -8.25 2.70 -7.09
N ALA A 44 -7.20 1.90 -7.24
CA ALA A 44 -7.04 0.67 -6.47
C ALA A 44 -6.81 0.94 -4.97
N ILE A 45 -6.02 1.97 -4.64
CA ILE A 45 -5.78 2.38 -3.25
C ILE A 45 -7.05 2.92 -2.61
N LYS A 46 -7.81 3.75 -3.33
CA LYS A 46 -9.10 4.25 -2.86
C LYS A 46 -10.06 3.10 -2.58
N TYR A 47 -10.13 2.11 -3.48
CA TYR A 47 -10.94 0.91 -3.26
C TYR A 47 -10.51 0.14 -2.00
N ILE A 48 -9.21 -0.01 -1.78
CA ILE A 48 -8.65 -0.67 -0.60
C ILE A 48 -9.04 0.07 0.70
N GLN A 49 -8.97 1.41 0.68
CA GLN A 49 -9.35 2.26 1.81
C GLN A 49 -10.86 2.20 2.10
N ASP A 50 -11.70 2.37 1.07
CA ASP A 50 -13.16 2.39 1.19
C ASP A 50 -13.71 1.04 1.72
N ASN A 51 -12.99 -0.06 1.49
CA ASN A 51 -13.38 -1.40 1.91
C ASN A 51 -12.60 -1.93 3.14
N ASP A 52 -11.76 -1.10 3.77
CA ASP A 52 -10.95 -1.46 4.94
C ASP A 52 -10.18 -2.79 4.74
N LEU A 53 -9.73 -3.06 3.51
CA LEU A 53 -9.05 -4.33 3.16
C LEU A 53 -7.67 -4.46 3.80
N LEU A 54 -7.17 -3.33 4.33
CA LEU A 54 -5.91 -3.19 5.03
C LEU A 54 -6.12 -2.88 6.51
N ARG A 55 -7.06 -3.54 7.21
CA ARG A 55 -7.41 -3.42 8.65
C ARG A 55 -6.30 -3.16 9.69
N LYS A 56 -5.01 -3.24 9.34
CA LYS A 56 -3.85 -2.91 10.19
C LYS A 56 -2.77 -2.11 9.48
N ILE A 57 -3.00 -1.61 8.27
CA ILE A 57 -2.02 -0.93 7.42
C ILE A 57 -2.67 0.33 6.85
N VAL A 58 -2.20 1.50 7.27
CA VAL A 58 -2.68 2.79 6.77
C VAL A 58 -1.78 3.25 5.62
N PRO A 59 -2.28 3.36 4.39
CA PRO A 59 -1.58 4.03 3.30
C PRO A 59 -1.52 5.54 3.58
N ILE A 60 -0.31 6.08 3.67
CA ILE A 60 -0.02 7.51 3.79
C ILE A 60 0.68 7.94 2.50
N PHE A 61 0.11 8.91 1.81
CA PHE A 61 0.79 9.55 0.69
C PHE A 61 1.82 10.55 1.21
N LYS A 62 3.09 10.34 0.88
CA LYS A 62 4.19 11.25 1.19
C LYS A 62 5.15 11.29 0.01
N ASP A 63 5.51 12.48 -0.46
CA ASP A 63 6.50 12.69 -1.54
C ASP A 63 6.20 11.87 -2.82
N ASN A 64 4.93 11.84 -3.26
CA ASN A 64 4.42 11.03 -4.39
C ASN A 64 4.59 9.51 -4.23
N LYS A 65 4.76 9.03 -2.99
CA LYS A 65 4.86 7.60 -2.67
C LYS A 65 3.80 7.24 -1.64
N ILE A 66 3.30 6.02 -1.71
CA ILE A 66 2.46 5.47 -0.65
C ILE A 66 3.35 4.75 0.35
N VAL A 67 3.34 5.25 1.58
CA VAL A 67 3.96 4.64 2.75
C VAL A 67 2.88 3.91 3.51
N LEU A 68 3.04 2.61 3.67
CA LEU A 68 2.07 1.78 4.36
C LEU A 68 2.52 1.64 5.82
N ILE A 69 1.76 2.16 6.77
CA ILE A 69 2.10 2.08 8.21
C ILE A 69 1.28 0.99 8.86
N LYS A 70 1.94 -0.02 9.44
CA LYS A 70 1.26 -1.01 10.25
C LYS A 70 0.90 -0.41 11.62
N ILE A 71 -0.39 -0.30 11.94
CA ILE A 71 -0.86 0.08 13.28
C ILE A 71 -1.05 -1.22 14.08
N MET A 72 -0.38 -1.31 15.24
CA MET A 72 -0.48 -2.47 16.14
C MET A 72 -1.79 -2.49 16.93
#